data_AF-A0A2J7R0H8-F1
#
_entry.id   AF-A0A2J7R0H8-F1
#
_cell.length_a   1.000
_cell.length_b   1.000
_cell.length_c   1.000
_cell.angle_alpha   90.00
_cell.angle_beta   90.00
_cell.angle_gamma   90.00
#
_symmetry.space_group_name_H-M   'P 1'
#
loop_
_entity.id
_entity.type
_entity.pdbx_description
1 polymer ?
#
loop_
_entity_poly.entity_id
_entity_poly.type
_entity_poly.pdbx_seq_one_letter_code
_entity_poly.pdbx_strand_id
1 'polypeptide(L)'
;MYRDYWYVLVPVHLITSLGWFAGFYYLAKSGVDVIALLESMSISEKVINPLRDSSAGYIAIAYALYKIATPVRYTVTLGGTTISINYLKKWGYIKPIPPREKLKEMYQEKKATLIRETAEELKLQQEKLKKTSENMIRGYRERAGKPEK
;
A
#
# COMPACT_ATOMS: atom_id res chain seq x y z
N MET A 1 -2.50 -16.52 1.10
CA MET A 1 -3.73 -15.77 0.73
C MET A 1 -3.66 -14.31 1.19
N TYR A 2 -3.85 -13.95 2.47
CA TYR A 2 -3.85 -12.52 2.87
C TYR A 2 -2.54 -11.77 2.56
N ARG A 3 -1.39 -12.45 2.66
CA ARG A 3 -0.08 -11.90 2.26
C ARG A 3 0.01 -11.54 0.78
N ASP A 4 -0.72 -12.25 -0.07
CA ASP A 4 -0.67 -12.12 -1.53
C ASP A 4 -1.71 -11.11 -2.04
N TYR A 5 -2.65 -10.72 -1.17
CA TYR A 5 -3.75 -9.78 -1.45
C TYR A 5 -3.79 -8.63 -0.44
N TRP A 6 -2.64 -8.26 0.13
CA TRP A 6 -2.56 -7.21 1.14
C TRP A 6 -3.12 -5.86 0.63
N TYR A 7 -2.97 -5.58 -0.67
CA TYR A 7 -3.51 -4.39 -1.34
C TYR A 7 -5.04 -4.41 -1.48
N VAL A 8 -5.70 -5.57 -1.34
CA VAL A 8 -7.17 -5.69 -1.25
C VAL A 8 -7.60 -5.59 0.21
N LEU A 9 -6.84 -6.22 1.10
CA LEU A 9 -7.13 -6.21 2.54
C LEU A 9 -7.07 -4.79 3.13
N VAL A 10 -6.10 -3.96 2.74
CA VAL A 10 -5.95 -2.60 3.28
C VAL A 10 -7.16 -1.71 2.97
N PRO A 11 -7.61 -1.55 1.71
CA PRO A 11 -8.83 -0.79 1.40
C PRO A 11 -10.08 -1.35 2.07
N VAL A 12 -10.25 -2.68 2.07
CA VAL A 12 -11.39 -3.32 2.72
C VAL A 12 -11.40 -3.01 4.22
N HIS A 13 -10.25 -3.14 4.89
CA HIS A 13 -10.13 -2.84 6.32
C HIS A 13 -10.42 -1.37 6.64
N LEU A 14 -10.01 -0.44 5.77
CA LEU A 14 -10.29 0.99 5.95
C LEU A 14 -11.78 1.27 5.85
N ILE A 15 -12.44 0.76 4.80
CA ILE A 15 -13.89 0.95 4.58
C ILE A 15 -14.69 0.30 5.70
N THR A 16 -14.38 -0.93 6.08
CA THR A 16 -15.09 -1.62 7.16
C THR A 16 -14.87 -0.90 8.49
N SER A 17 -13.66 -0.45 8.80
CA SER A 17 -13.37 0.28 10.03
C SER A 17 -14.10 1.62 10.10
N LEU A 18 -14.15 2.37 9.00
CA LEU A 18 -14.95 3.60 8.88
C LEU A 18 -16.44 3.31 9.07
N GLY A 19 -16.96 2.25 8.46
CA GLY A 19 -18.36 1.82 8.61
C GLY A 19 -18.71 1.46 10.06
N TRP A 20 -17.85 0.70 10.74
CA TRP A 20 -18.03 0.36 12.15
C TRP A 20 -17.98 1.59 13.05
N PHE A 21 -17.00 2.48 12.84
CA PHE A 21 -16.89 3.71 13.61
C PHE A 21 -18.11 4.63 13.41
N ALA A 22 -18.56 4.80 12.15
CA ALA A 22 -19.76 5.56 11.83
C ALA A 22 -21.02 4.93 12.44
N GLY A 23 -21.16 3.61 12.38
CA GLY A 23 -22.27 2.87 12.98
C GLY A 23 -22.33 3.05 14.50
N PHE A 24 -21.20 2.91 15.20
CA PHE A 24 -21.16 3.12 16.65
C PHE A 24 -21.35 4.58 17.04
N TYR A 25 -20.84 5.52 16.25
CA TYR A 25 -21.09 6.94 16.47
C TYR A 25 -22.59 7.28 16.30
N TYR A 26 -23.24 6.71 15.29
CA TYR A 26 -24.67 6.87 15.10
C TYR A 26 -25.47 6.26 16.27
N LEU A 27 -25.12 5.05 16.72
CA LEU A 27 -25.76 4.42 17.89
C LEU A 27 -25.60 5.26 19.16
N ALA A 28 -24.40 5.80 19.41
CA ALA A 28 -24.14 6.68 20.54
C ALA A 28 -24.97 7.97 20.44
N LYS A 29 -25.07 8.56 19.24
CA LYS A 29 -25.86 9.77 18.99
C LYS A 29 -27.36 9.53 19.10
N SER A 30 -27.85 8.35 18.74
CA SER A 30 -29.26 7.97 18.84
C SER A 30 -29.72 7.66 20.26
N GLY A 31 -28.83 7.76 21.26
CA GLY A 31 -29.19 7.58 22.67
C GLY A 31 -29.43 6.13 23.07
N VAL A 32 -28.90 5.17 22.30
CA VAL A 32 -28.91 3.75 22.68
C VAL A 32 -28.09 3.60 23.96
N ASP A 33 -28.65 2.89 24.96
CA ASP A 33 -27.93 2.61 26.20
C ASP A 33 -26.83 1.57 25.94
N VAL A 34 -25.66 2.10 25.58
CA VAL A 34 -24.46 1.33 25.28
C VAL A 34 -24.00 0.55 26.51
N ILE A 35 -24.25 1.07 27.71
CA ILE A 35 -23.85 0.41 28.97
C ILE A 35 -24.69 -0.84 29.18
N ALA A 36 -26.01 -0.75 29.00
CA ALA A 36 -26.90 -1.92 29.07
C ALA A 36 -26.53 -3.01 28.02
N LEU A 37 -26.16 -2.61 26.80
CA LEU A 37 -25.66 -3.55 25.79
C LEU A 37 -24.36 -4.24 26.22
N LEU A 38 -23.42 -3.49 26.80
CA LEU A 38 -22.14 -4.02 27.28
C LEU A 38 -22.31 -4.97 28.48
N GLU A 39 -23.20 -4.64 29.41
CA GLU A 39 -23.59 -5.50 30.53
C GLU A 39 -24.24 -6.79 30.03
N SER A 40 -25.14 -6.70 29.03
CA SER A 40 -25.77 -7.88 28.42
C SER A 40 -24.76 -8.82 27.74
N MET A 41 -23.62 -8.27 27.29
CA MET A 41 -22.52 -9.01 26.67
C MET A 41 -21.49 -9.55 27.68
N SER A 42 -21.74 -9.42 29.00
CA SER A 42 -20.82 -9.83 30.09
C SER A 42 -19.42 -9.19 29.98
N ILE A 43 -19.36 -7.94 29.52
CA ILE A 43 -18.09 -7.22 29.41
C ILE A 43 -17.69 -6.66 30.78
N SER A 44 -16.39 -6.73 31.11
CA SER A 44 -15.88 -6.37 32.42
C SER A 44 -16.26 -4.94 32.84
N GLU A 45 -16.80 -4.83 34.06
CA GLU A 45 -17.08 -3.60 34.83
C GLU A 45 -15.97 -2.54 34.77
N LYS A 46 -14.70 -2.95 34.60
CA LYS A 46 -13.56 -2.03 34.45
C LYS A 46 -13.62 -1.15 33.20
N VAL A 47 -14.34 -1.60 32.17
CA VAL A 47 -14.56 -0.85 30.92
C VAL A 47 -15.85 -0.04 30.97
N ILE A 48 -16.83 -0.52 31.75
CA ILE A 48 -18.17 0.07 31.87
C ILE A 48 -18.16 1.26 32.85
N ASN A 49 -17.52 1.13 34.02
CA ASN A 49 -17.49 2.19 35.03
C ASN A 49 -16.95 3.55 34.51
N PRO A 50 -15.84 3.61 33.74
CA PRO A 50 -15.38 4.87 33.15
C PRO A 50 -16.37 5.50 32.17
N LEU A 51 -17.19 4.68 31.50
CA LEU A 51 -18.22 5.16 30.56
C LEU A 51 -19.49 5.60 31.27
N ARG A 52 -19.77 5.04 32.46
CA ARG A 52 -20.94 5.38 33.29
C ARG A 52 -20.73 6.67 34.09
N ASP A 53 -19.54 6.83 34.65
CA ASP A 53 -19.23 7.93 35.56
C ASP A 53 -18.73 9.19 34.84
N SER A 54 -18.30 9.08 33.58
CA SER A 54 -17.94 10.24 32.78
C SER A 54 -19.12 10.68 31.91
N SER A 55 -19.32 11.99 31.78
CA SER A 55 -20.07 12.63 30.69
C SER A 55 -19.33 12.37 29.36
N ALA A 56 -19.21 11.10 28.99
CA ALA A 56 -18.48 10.66 27.82
C ALA A 56 -19.19 11.21 26.59
N GLY A 57 -18.57 12.15 25.89
CA GLY A 57 -19.08 12.62 24.61
C GLY A 57 -19.26 11.44 23.65
N TYR A 58 -20.20 11.55 22.70
CA TYR A 58 -20.57 10.48 21.77
C TYR A 58 -19.38 9.81 21.07
N ILE A 59 -18.28 10.55 20.84
CA ILE A 59 -17.03 10.06 20.27
C ILE A 59 -16.32 9.06 21.20
N ALA A 60 -16.28 9.32 22.51
CA ALA A 60 -15.65 8.44 23.48
C ALA A 60 -16.41 7.11 23.61
N ILE A 61 -17.74 7.18 23.66
CA ILE A 61 -18.63 6.00 23.68
C ILE A 61 -18.44 5.18 22.39
N ALA A 62 -18.44 5.83 21.23
CA ALA A 62 -18.22 5.17 19.94
C ALA A 62 -16.85 4.49 19.87
N TYR A 63 -15.80 5.13 20.40
CA TYR A 63 -14.46 4.57 20.43
C TYR A 63 -14.34 3.36 21.38
N ALA A 64 -15.02 3.40 22.53
CA ALA A 64 -15.06 2.27 23.46
C ALA A 64 -15.76 1.05 22.83
N LEU A 65 -16.93 1.25 22.22
CA LEU A 65 -17.63 0.23 21.44
C LEU A 65 -16.75 -0.33 20.31
N TYR A 66 -16.06 0.54 19.59
CA TYR A 66 -15.14 0.14 18.54
C TYR A 66 -14.01 -0.76 19.04
N LYS A 67 -13.45 -0.46 20.22
CA LYS A 67 -12.44 -1.30 20.89
C LYS A 67 -12.99 -2.66 21.30
N ILE A 68 -14.23 -2.71 21.75
CA ILE A 68 -14.87 -3.94 22.22
C ILE A 68 -15.28 -4.83 21.06
N ALA A 69 -15.76 -4.22 19.97
CA ALA A 69 -16.12 -4.92 18.75
C ALA A 69 -14.90 -5.37 17.92
N THR A 70 -13.67 -5.09 18.36
CA THR A 70 -12.42 -5.47 17.67
C THR A 70 -12.37 -6.92 17.18
N PRO A 71 -12.65 -7.96 18.00
CA PRO A 71 -12.71 -9.34 17.53
C PRO A 71 -13.71 -9.53 16.38
N VAL A 72 -14.93 -9.00 16.51
CA VAL A 72 -15.98 -9.09 15.48
C VAL A 72 -15.60 -8.31 14.22
N ARG A 73 -15.01 -7.13 14.36
CA ARG A 73 -14.55 -6.30 13.24
C ARG A 73 -13.46 -7.03 12.45
N TYR A 74 -12.53 -7.68 13.12
CA TYR A 74 -11.49 -8.46 12.45
C TYR A 74 -12.05 -9.70 11.76
N THR A 75 -12.98 -10.44 12.39
CA THR A 75 -13.61 -11.61 11.74
C THR A 75 -14.40 -11.19 10.49
N VAL A 76 -15.19 -10.13 10.56
CA VAL A 76 -15.91 -9.58 9.41
C VAL A 76 -14.97 -9.07 8.34
N THR A 77 -13.87 -8.39 8.70
CA THR A 77 -12.87 -7.93 7.71
C THR A 77 -12.20 -9.10 7.01
N LEU A 78 -11.82 -10.15 7.75
CA LEU A 78 -11.19 -11.33 7.19
C LEU A 78 -12.14 -12.09 6.25
N GLY A 79 -13.41 -12.27 6.65
CA GLY A 79 -14.45 -12.87 5.82
C GLY A 79 -14.76 -12.03 4.58
N GLY A 80 -14.99 -10.73 4.75
CA GLY A 80 -15.23 -9.78 3.68
C GLY A 80 -14.07 -9.73 2.68
N THR A 81 -12.83 -9.71 3.16
CA THR A 81 -11.64 -9.76 2.30
C THR A 81 -11.60 -11.03 1.46
N THR A 82 -11.93 -12.20 2.03
CA THR A 82 -11.99 -13.46 1.27
C THR A 82 -13.07 -13.42 0.18
N ILE A 83 -14.25 -12.88 0.48
CA ILE A 83 -15.33 -12.70 -0.50
C ILE A 83 -14.90 -11.73 -1.60
N SER A 84 -14.34 -10.58 -1.22
CA SER A 84 -13.83 -9.58 -2.16
C SER A 84 -12.76 -10.19 -3.08
N ILE A 85 -11.77 -10.91 -2.55
CA ILE A 85 -10.75 -11.57 -3.36
C ILE A 85 -11.39 -12.54 -4.36
N ASN A 86 -12.34 -13.37 -3.92
CA ASN A 86 -13.02 -14.31 -4.81
C ASN A 86 -13.85 -13.61 -5.89
N TYR A 87 -14.51 -12.51 -5.55
CA TYR A 87 -15.32 -11.72 -6.48
C TYR A 87 -14.44 -11.01 -7.52
N LEU A 88 -13.39 -10.33 -7.07
CA LEU A 88 -12.46 -9.61 -7.95
C LEU A 88 -11.60 -10.56 -8.81
N LYS A 89 -11.30 -11.77 -8.31
CA LYS A 89 -10.66 -12.84 -9.11
C LYS A 89 -11.59 -13.34 -10.22
N LYS A 90 -12.90 -13.54 -9.93
CA LYS A 90 -13.90 -13.94 -10.94
C LYS A 90 -14.07 -12.92 -12.05
N TRP A 91 -13.97 -11.62 -11.73
CA TRP A 91 -14.08 -10.54 -12.72
C TRP A 91 -12.77 -10.25 -13.47
N GLY A 92 -11.67 -10.95 -13.18
CA GLY A 92 -10.40 -10.80 -13.89
C GLY A 92 -9.63 -9.50 -13.61
N TYR A 93 -10.13 -8.63 -12.73
CA TYR A 93 -9.46 -7.37 -12.34
C TYR A 93 -8.20 -7.59 -11.49
N ILE A 94 -8.03 -8.78 -10.90
CA ILE A 94 -6.94 -9.04 -9.96
C ILE A 94 -6.15 -10.29 -10.34
N LYS A 95 -4.83 -10.13 -10.52
CA LYS A 95 -3.85 -11.23 -10.58
C LYS A 95 -3.21 -11.45 -9.21
N PRO A 96 -3.05 -12.70 -8.75
CA PRO A 96 -2.29 -12.98 -7.53
C PRO A 96 -0.87 -12.47 -7.69
N ILE A 97 -0.33 -11.81 -6.65
CA ILE A 97 1.07 -11.38 -6.65
C ILE A 97 1.96 -12.64 -6.79
N PRO A 98 2.95 -12.64 -7.69
CA PRO A 98 3.83 -13.78 -7.86
C PRO A 98 4.60 -14.08 -6.56
N PRO A 99 4.95 -15.35 -6.29
CA PRO A 99 5.68 -15.74 -5.09
C PRO A 99 6.95 -14.91 -4.88
N ARG A 100 7.38 -14.75 -3.62
CA ARG A 100 8.54 -13.91 -3.25
C ARG A 100 9.83 -14.27 -4.01
N GLU A 101 10.03 -15.54 -4.32
CA GLU A 101 11.16 -16.04 -5.10
C GLU A 101 11.11 -15.53 -6.54
N LYS A 102 9.97 -15.69 -7.20
CA LYS A 102 9.72 -15.17 -8.54
C LYS A 102 9.83 -13.63 -8.61
N LEU A 103 9.44 -12.92 -7.55
CA LEU A 103 9.65 -11.47 -7.44
C LEU A 103 11.13 -11.10 -7.35
N LYS A 104 11.93 -11.87 -6.59
CA LYS A 104 13.38 -11.68 -6.52
C LYS A 104 14.02 -11.93 -7.88
N GLU A 105 13.64 -13.01 -8.57
CA GLU A 105 14.12 -13.32 -9.91
C GLU A 105 13.80 -12.20 -10.89
N MET A 106 12.54 -11.76 -10.96
CA MET A 106 12.14 -10.62 -11.82
C MET A 106 12.90 -9.33 -11.48
N TYR A 107 13.21 -9.09 -10.20
CA TYR A 107 14.00 -7.93 -9.79
C TYR A 107 15.46 -8.05 -10.24
N GLN A 108 16.08 -9.22 -10.07
CA GLN A 108 17.46 -9.45 -10.52
C GLN A 108 17.56 -9.40 -12.04
N GLU A 109 16.59 -9.97 -12.75
CA GLU A 109 16.49 -9.92 -14.20
C GLU A 109 16.36 -8.47 -14.69
N LYS A 110 15.42 -7.69 -14.14
CA LYS A 110 15.31 -6.25 -14.45
C LYS A 110 16.61 -5.50 -14.17
N LYS A 111 17.23 -5.73 -13.02
CA LYS A 111 18.51 -5.09 -12.67
C LYS A 111 19.61 -5.45 -13.68
N ALA A 112 19.69 -6.71 -14.09
CA ALA A 112 20.66 -7.17 -15.08
C ALA A 112 20.41 -6.53 -16.46
N THR A 113 19.15 -6.42 -16.88
CA THR A 113 18.77 -5.73 -18.12
C THR A 113 19.17 -4.25 -18.10
N LEU A 114 18.84 -3.53 -17.02
CA LEU A 114 19.22 -2.11 -16.90
C LEU A 114 20.74 -1.90 -16.93
N ILE A 115 21.51 -2.78 -16.28
CA ILE A 115 22.98 -2.71 -16.31
C ILE A 115 23.51 -2.96 -17.73
N ARG A 116 22.94 -3.93 -18.47
CA ARG A 116 23.33 -4.18 -19.88
C ARG A 116 23.00 -2.99 -20.76
N GLU A 117 21.79 -2.44 -20.67
CA GLU A 117 21.37 -1.26 -21.43
C GLU A 117 22.29 -0.06 -21.13
N THR A 118 22.57 0.21 -19.86
CA THR A 118 23.47 1.31 -19.44
C THR A 118 24.89 1.10 -19.97
N ALA A 119 25.39 -0.15 -19.95
CA ALA A 119 26.72 -0.47 -20.47
C ALA A 119 26.80 -0.33 -22.00
N GLU A 120 25.74 -0.69 -22.72
CA GLU A 120 25.64 -0.49 -24.17
C GLU A 120 25.55 1.00 -24.53
N GLU A 121 24.75 1.78 -23.80
CA GLU A 121 24.68 3.24 -23.97
C GLU A 121 26.03 3.93 -23.71
N LEU A 122 26.74 3.55 -22.65
CA LEU A 122 28.07 4.06 -22.34
C LEU A 122 29.09 3.73 -23.43
N LYS A 123 29.07 2.51 -23.97
CA LYS A 123 29.94 2.12 -25.10
C LYS A 123 29.65 2.97 -26.33
N LEU A 124 28.37 3.15 -26.66
CA LEU A 124 27.95 3.98 -27.79
C LEU A 124 28.38 5.44 -27.60
N GLN A 125 28.26 5.98 -26.37
CA GLN A 125 28.70 7.33 -26.04
C GLN A 125 30.22 7.47 -26.16
N GLN A 126 31.00 6.49 -25.67
CA GLN A 126 32.45 6.48 -25.81
C GLN A 126 32.88 6.43 -27.28
N GLU A 127 32.23 5.63 -28.12
CA GLU A 127 32.53 5.55 -29.55
C GLU A 127 32.22 6.88 -30.25
N LYS A 128 31.09 7.51 -29.94
CA LYS A 128 30.75 8.86 -30.44
C LYS A 128 31.78 9.90 -30.01
N LEU A 129 32.22 9.86 -28.75
CA LEU A 129 33.25 10.77 -28.23
C LEU A 129 34.60 10.56 -28.93
N LYS A 130 35.03 9.31 -29.16
CA LYS A 130 36.26 9.01 -29.91
C LYS A 130 36.19 9.55 -31.33
N LYS A 131 35.12 9.28 -32.08
CA LYS A 131 34.92 9.80 -33.44
C LYS A 131 34.92 11.33 -33.48
N THR A 132 34.27 11.98 -32.52
CA THR A 132 34.26 13.44 -32.41
C THR A 132 35.66 14.00 -32.13
N SER A 133 36.40 13.38 -31.21
CA SER A 133 37.79 13.76 -30.89
C SER A 133 38.72 13.60 -32.10
N GLU A 134 38.64 12.47 -32.81
CA GLU A 134 39.41 12.21 -34.04
C GLU A 134 39.11 13.23 -35.13
N ASN A 135 37.83 13.53 -35.37
CA ASN A 135 37.40 14.54 -36.34
C ASN A 135 37.91 15.94 -35.97
N MET A 136 37.91 16.30 -34.68
CA MET A 136 38.49 17.57 -34.22
C MET A 136 40.00 17.62 -34.47
N ILE A 137 40.74 16.58 -34.08
CA ILE A 137 42.20 16.52 -34.26
C ILE A 137 42.55 16.61 -35.75
N ARG A 138 41.81 15.92 -36.61
CA ARG A 138 41.96 16.00 -38.07
C ARG A 138 41.73 17.43 -38.57
N GLY A 139 40.65 18.08 -38.13
CA GLY A 139 40.35 19.47 -38.49
C GLY A 139 41.42 20.47 -38.02
N TYR A 140 42.03 20.28 -36.85
CA TYR A 140 43.16 21.11 -36.40
C TYR A 140 44.40 20.90 -37.28
N ARG A 141 44.74 19.65 -37.62
CA ARG A 141 45.89 19.34 -38.49
C ARG A 141 45.73 19.92 -39.89
N GLU A 142 44.52 19.85 -40.45
CA GLU A 142 44.19 20.45 -41.76
C GLU A 142 44.29 21.98 -41.75
N ARG A 143 43.92 22.65 -40.65
CA ARG A 143 44.07 24.11 -40.50
C ARG A 143 45.53 24.52 -40.28
N ALA A 144 46.28 23.78 -39.48
CA ALA A 144 47.69 24.07 -39.19
C ALA A 144 48.63 23.82 -40.38
N GLY A 145 48.23 22.97 -41.34
CA GLY A 145 48.99 22.69 -42.57
C GLY A 145 48.69 23.62 -43.75
N LYS A 146 47.70 24.52 -43.63
CA LYS A 146 47.45 25.54 -44.67
C LYS A 146 48.30 26.79 -44.37
N PRO A 147 49.21 27.21 -45.27
CA PRO A 147 49.88 28.49 -45.10
C PRO A 147 48.83 29.61 -45.12
N GLU A 148 48.92 30.49 -44.12
CA GLU A 148 48.16 31.73 -44.02
C GLU A 148 48.47 32.55 -45.28
N LYS A 149 47.46 32.77 -46.12
CA LYS A 149 47.55 33.58 -47.33
C LYS A 149 47.32 35.04 -47.00
#